data_AF-A0A350W7Z1-F1
#
_entry.id   AF-A0A350W7Z1-F1
#
_cell.length_a   1.000
_cell.length_b   1.000
_cell.length_c   1.000
_cell.angle_alpha   90.00
_cell.angle_beta   90.00
_cell.angle_gamma   90.00
#
_symmetry.space_group_name_H-M   'P 1'
#
loop_
_entity.id
_entity.type
_entity.pdbx_description
1 polymer ?
#
loop_
_entity_poly.entity_id
_entity_poly.type
_entity_poly.pdbx_seq_one_letter_code
_entity_poly.pdbx_strand_id
1 'polypeptide(L)'
;MDRFSKVITTNEMSIKAELPLPNRPKYSRLDISFDKFNEFINRYLSESIRLPLLQATIYDEAVITSQEDFNLRYQFLRKINELNFKKISFRLSDSTMPIYNAIMEKIGWKHSDKTELFMSIDRNPKERKDLRLQSAQGKIMMPEESLIWIPATIIHKLEGKVDEETLKKAIKLKEIVFQYYARLNSLYHTEDFTEFDKIWLAYDFIKRHISFANEATRYENGRQVLYNPNNRYDFVSEPLGTYQHKKGVCEGQARFMQALLNNQYFKSDTVAINGVCPLGNHVWVGSVVNNQLYQTCLTMAGPFKDLGIKGYVPDVSEVYPKIYGTSSLSNQELMQIQSHIKRLRK
;
A
#
# COMPACT_ATOMS: atom_id res chain seq x y z
N MET A 1 -14.66 6.58 16.89
CA MET A 1 -13.21 6.56 17.26
C MET A 1 -12.44 6.00 16.08
N ASP A 2 -11.38 6.66 15.61
CA ASP A 2 -10.55 6.18 14.48
C ASP A 2 -9.87 4.84 14.84
N ARG A 3 -10.19 3.76 14.13
CA ARG A 3 -9.62 2.42 14.39
C ARG A 3 -8.14 2.32 14.01
N PHE A 4 -7.69 3.15 13.08
CA PHE A 4 -6.30 3.16 12.63
C PHE A 4 -5.38 3.80 13.67
N SER A 5 -5.91 4.48 14.69
CA SER A 5 -5.12 5.04 15.79
C SER A 5 -4.29 4.00 16.56
N LYS A 6 -4.70 2.73 16.55
CA LYS A 6 -3.99 1.63 17.23
C LYS A 6 -2.77 1.10 16.49
N VAL A 7 -2.62 1.48 15.22
CA VAL A 7 -1.62 0.92 14.29
C VAL A 7 -0.72 1.99 13.69
N ILE A 8 -0.94 3.27 14.01
CA ILE A 8 0.01 4.32 13.68
C ILE A 8 1.28 4.18 14.52
N THR A 9 2.40 4.56 13.93
CA THR A 9 3.68 4.63 14.63
C THR A 9 3.68 5.82 15.60
N THR A 10 3.96 5.56 16.88
CA THR A 10 4.05 6.57 17.95
C THR A 10 5.24 6.31 18.84
N ASN A 11 5.61 7.28 19.68
CA ASN A 11 6.69 7.17 20.66
C ASN A 11 8.08 6.85 20.07
N GLU A 12 8.24 7.02 18.76
CA GLU A 12 9.53 6.90 18.08
C GLU A 12 10.23 8.26 18.08
N MET A 13 11.39 8.32 18.71
CA MET A 13 12.37 9.41 18.58
C MET A 13 13.75 8.82 18.85
N SER A 14 14.47 8.51 17.78
CA SER A 14 15.82 7.96 17.89
C SER A 14 16.79 8.69 16.97
N ILE A 15 17.95 9.06 17.53
CA ILE A 15 19.07 9.67 16.80
C ILE A 15 20.30 8.79 17.04
N LYS A 16 20.79 8.14 15.99
CA LYS A 16 21.95 7.23 16.07
C LYS A 16 23.03 7.67 15.10
N ALA A 17 24.27 7.72 15.55
CA ALA A 17 25.40 7.86 14.65
C ALA A 17 25.63 6.53 13.91
N GLU A 18 25.67 6.54 12.57
CA GLU A 18 26.11 5.37 11.82
C GLU A 18 27.65 5.32 11.79
N LEU A 19 28.23 4.19 12.17
CA LEU A 19 29.68 3.97 12.12
C LEU A 19 30.19 4.00 10.66
N PRO A 20 31.38 4.55 10.40
CA PRO A 20 31.87 4.76 9.04
C PRO A 20 32.28 3.46 8.34
N LEU A 21 32.00 3.38 7.04
CA LEU A 21 32.86 2.67 6.09
C LEU A 21 34.14 3.49 5.87
N PRO A 22 35.29 2.91 5.52
CA PRO A 22 36.50 3.68 5.25
C PRO A 22 36.20 4.72 4.15
N ASN A 23 36.47 6.00 4.43
CA ASN A 23 36.33 7.17 3.54
C ASN A 23 34.92 7.79 3.36
N ARG A 24 33.97 7.65 4.31
CA ARG A 24 32.69 8.39 4.25
C ARG A 24 32.48 9.36 5.42
N PRO A 25 31.90 10.56 5.19
CA PRO A 25 31.49 11.48 6.26
C PRO A 25 30.45 10.85 7.21
N LYS A 26 30.52 11.24 8.49
CA LYS A 26 29.63 10.78 9.58
C LYS A 26 28.21 11.28 9.34
N TYR A 27 27.24 10.37 9.28
CA TYR A 27 25.83 10.69 9.13
C TYR A 27 25.05 10.13 10.32
N SER A 28 23.96 10.80 10.71
CA SER A 28 23.06 10.29 11.75
C SER A 28 21.78 9.77 11.13
N ARG A 29 21.25 8.69 11.70
CA ARG A 29 19.91 8.21 11.43
C ARG A 29 18.94 8.85 12.41
N LEU A 30 17.87 9.46 11.90
CA LEU A 30 16.77 10.04 12.66
C LEU A 30 15.49 9.26 12.33
N ASP A 31 14.92 8.57 13.30
CA ASP A 31 13.56 8.04 13.19
C ASP A 31 12.68 8.81 14.18
N ILE A 32 11.60 9.43 13.70
CA ILE A 32 10.73 10.28 14.53
C ILE A 32 9.25 10.12 14.16
N SER A 33 8.41 10.04 15.17
CA SER A 33 6.94 10.02 15.06
C SER A 33 6.33 11.37 15.42
N PHE A 34 5.12 11.63 14.92
CA PHE A 34 4.47 12.94 15.02
C PHE A 34 4.28 13.43 16.48
N ASP A 35 4.04 12.53 17.43
CA ASP A 35 3.87 12.86 18.85
C ASP A 35 5.17 13.37 19.50
N LYS A 36 6.30 13.21 18.82
CA LYS A 36 7.63 13.68 19.25
C LYS A 36 8.11 14.94 18.56
N PHE A 37 7.32 15.53 17.64
CA PHE A 37 7.72 16.74 16.91
C PHE A 37 8.01 17.92 17.83
N ASN A 38 7.15 18.19 18.81
CA ASN A 38 7.34 19.33 19.73
C ASN A 38 8.57 19.12 20.61
N GLU A 39 8.78 17.89 21.12
CA GLU A 39 9.97 17.52 21.87
C GLU A 39 11.24 17.72 21.03
N PHE A 40 11.22 17.29 19.76
CA PHE A 40 12.34 17.43 18.86
C PHE A 40 12.69 18.89 18.56
N ILE A 41 11.68 19.71 18.26
CA ILE A 41 11.85 21.15 18.01
C ILE A 41 12.48 21.83 19.24
N ASN A 42 11.94 21.56 20.43
CA ASN A 42 12.34 22.27 21.65
C ASN A 42 13.65 21.79 22.26
N ARG A 43 14.08 20.54 22.00
CA ARG A 43 15.34 19.99 22.55
C ARG A 43 16.50 20.02 21.58
N TYR A 44 16.28 19.67 20.31
CA TYR A 44 17.38 19.42 19.37
C TYR A 44 17.57 20.56 18.38
N LEU A 45 16.53 21.34 18.09
CA LEU A 45 16.59 22.45 17.12
C LEU A 45 16.66 23.83 17.79
N SER A 46 16.43 23.92 19.10
CA SER A 46 16.59 25.14 19.90
C SER A 46 18.06 25.39 20.31
N GLU A 47 18.83 24.32 20.55
CA GLU A 47 20.20 24.39 21.10
C GLU A 47 21.29 24.64 20.04
N SER A 48 20.94 25.04 18.81
CA SER A 48 21.90 25.27 17.72
C SER A 48 22.84 24.07 17.46
N ILE A 49 22.39 22.85 17.77
CA ILE A 49 23.15 21.64 17.52
C ILE A 49 23.26 21.48 16.01
N ARG A 50 24.48 21.58 15.47
CA ARG A 50 24.76 21.21 14.08
C ARG A 50 24.62 19.70 13.96
N LEU A 51 23.39 19.25 13.66
CA LEU A 51 23.15 17.86 13.30
C LEU A 51 23.95 17.54 12.03
N PRO A 52 24.67 16.40 11.99
CA PRO A 52 25.37 15.96 10.77
C PRO A 52 24.37 15.67 9.67
N LEU A 53 24.84 15.37 8.46
CA LEU A 53 23.94 15.01 7.36
C LEU A 53 23.10 13.77 7.75
N LEU A 54 21.77 13.90 7.61
CA LEU A 54 20.81 12.97 8.19
C LEU A 54 20.24 11.97 7.17
N GLN A 55 20.04 10.72 7.59
CA GLN A 55 19.07 9.81 6.99
C GLN A 55 17.84 9.78 7.89
N ALA A 56 16.70 10.25 7.41
CA ALA A 56 15.51 10.43 8.24
C ALA A 56 14.33 9.56 7.79
N THR A 57 13.63 8.98 8.76
CA THR A 57 12.26 8.46 8.59
C THR A 57 11.33 9.23 9.51
N ILE A 58 10.29 9.84 8.93
CA ILE A 58 9.30 10.64 9.64
C ILE A 58 7.97 9.91 9.53
N TYR A 59 7.42 9.49 10.67
CA TYR A 59 6.14 8.82 10.76
C TYR A 59 5.07 9.82 11.20
N ASP A 60 4.20 10.22 10.27
CA ASP A 60 3.02 11.04 10.57
C ASP A 60 1.80 10.44 9.89
N GLU A 61 1.38 9.32 10.45
CA GLU A 61 0.27 8.52 9.96
C GLU A 61 -1.04 8.91 10.65
N ALA A 62 -1.05 9.96 11.47
CA ALA A 62 -2.19 10.40 12.27
C ALA A 62 -3.30 11.05 11.41
N VAL A 63 -4.35 11.56 12.08
CA VAL A 63 -5.37 12.42 11.50
C VAL A 63 -5.11 13.86 11.95
N ILE A 64 -5.23 14.81 11.03
CA ILE A 64 -5.21 16.24 11.36
C ILE A 64 -6.64 16.68 11.67
N THR A 65 -6.93 16.99 12.93
CA THR A 65 -8.30 17.34 13.38
C THR A 65 -8.42 18.80 13.81
N SER A 66 -7.30 19.51 13.97
CA SER A 66 -7.27 20.87 14.49
C SER A 66 -6.26 21.77 13.75
N GLN A 67 -6.43 23.08 13.91
CA GLN A 67 -5.45 24.06 13.44
C GLN A 67 -4.12 23.95 14.21
N GLU A 68 -4.16 23.52 15.47
CA GLU A 68 -2.98 23.27 16.29
C GLU A 68 -2.13 22.13 15.73
N ASP A 69 -2.76 21.02 15.33
CA ASP A 69 -2.08 19.91 14.66
C ASP A 69 -1.38 20.38 13.38
N PHE A 70 -2.10 21.13 12.55
CA PHE A 70 -1.54 21.72 11.33
C PHE A 70 -0.33 22.62 11.64
N ASN A 71 -0.46 23.50 12.63
CA ASN A 71 0.60 24.42 13.03
C ASN A 71 1.85 23.68 13.52
N LEU A 72 1.69 22.58 14.27
CA LEU A 72 2.81 21.75 14.70
C LEU A 72 3.56 21.15 13.50
N ARG A 73 2.86 20.60 12.51
CA ARG A 73 3.48 20.06 11.29
C ARG A 73 4.17 21.16 10.49
N TYR A 74 3.54 22.32 10.39
CA TYR A 74 4.12 23.48 9.71
C TYR A 74 5.42 23.93 10.37
N GLN A 75 5.43 24.08 11.70
CA GLN A 75 6.62 24.47 12.44
C GLN A 75 7.72 23.42 12.36
N PHE A 76 7.36 22.13 12.50
CA PHE A 76 8.28 21.02 12.35
C PHE A 76 8.95 21.02 10.98
N LEU A 77 8.17 21.01 9.89
CA LEU A 77 8.68 21.04 8.52
C LEU A 77 9.54 22.27 8.25
N ARG A 78 9.11 23.46 8.70
CA ARG A 78 9.91 24.69 8.57
C ARG A 78 11.27 24.55 9.24
N LYS A 79 11.32 24.01 10.46
CA LYS A 79 12.56 23.84 11.22
C LYS A 79 13.47 22.78 10.62
N ILE A 80 12.94 21.63 10.20
CA ILE A 80 13.78 20.61 9.58
C ILE A 80 14.24 21.02 8.18
N ASN A 81 13.55 21.93 7.48
CA ASN A 81 14.01 22.45 6.18
C ASN A 81 15.37 23.18 6.27
N GLU A 82 15.77 23.61 7.47
CA GLU A 82 17.08 24.23 7.75
C GLU A 82 18.21 23.20 7.92
N LEU A 83 17.89 21.91 8.05
CA LEU A 83 18.85 20.82 8.24
C LEU A 83 19.39 20.29 6.91
N ASN A 84 20.49 19.53 7.00
CA ASN A 84 21.08 18.83 5.85
C ASN A 84 20.69 17.36 5.86
N PHE A 85 20.11 16.89 4.76
CA PHE A 85 19.74 15.48 4.60
C PHE A 85 20.53 14.80 3.50
N LYS A 86 20.79 13.50 3.71
CA LYS A 86 21.16 12.51 2.70
C LYS A 86 19.91 11.92 2.06
N LYS A 87 18.91 11.62 2.89
CA LYS A 87 17.62 11.02 2.51
C LYS A 87 16.57 11.33 3.57
N ILE A 88 15.32 11.53 3.15
CA ILE A 88 14.16 11.74 4.04
C ILE A 88 13.02 10.88 3.53
N SER A 89 12.45 10.04 4.39
CA SER A 89 11.32 9.19 4.05
C SER A 89 10.13 9.57 4.93
N PHE A 90 9.06 10.09 4.34
CA PHE A 90 7.82 10.37 5.06
C PHE A 90 6.87 9.19 4.93
N ARG A 91 6.47 8.61 6.05
CA ARG A 91 5.43 7.59 6.18
C ARG A 91 4.15 8.31 6.60
N LEU A 92 3.25 8.51 5.63
CA LEU A 92 2.07 9.37 5.77
C LEU A 92 0.80 8.56 5.57
N SER A 93 -0.30 9.12 6.05
CA SER A 93 -1.63 8.62 5.73
C SER A 93 -2.26 9.38 4.56
N ASP A 94 -3.38 8.85 4.06
CA ASP A 94 -4.30 9.56 3.16
C ASP A 94 -4.79 10.92 3.71
N SER A 95 -4.63 11.16 5.02
CA SER A 95 -5.06 12.38 5.70
C SER A 95 -3.91 13.39 5.88
N THR A 96 -2.67 12.94 6.01
CA THR A 96 -1.50 13.82 6.19
C THR A 96 -0.76 14.11 4.89
N MET A 97 -0.77 13.20 3.92
CA MET A 97 -0.09 13.37 2.63
C MET A 97 -0.42 14.69 1.89
N PRO A 98 -1.71 15.04 1.66
CA PRO A 98 -2.04 16.32 1.00
C PRO A 98 -1.61 17.55 1.80
N ILE A 99 -1.56 17.45 3.14
CA ILE A 99 -1.13 18.53 4.03
C ILE A 99 0.38 18.74 3.93
N TYR A 100 1.17 17.66 3.94
CA TYR A 100 2.62 17.74 3.78
C TYR A 100 2.99 18.34 2.43
N ASN A 101 2.32 17.91 1.34
CA ASN A 101 2.53 18.49 0.01
C ASN A 101 2.27 20.00 0.01
N ALA A 102 1.17 20.46 0.62
CA ALA A 102 0.83 21.88 0.71
C ALA A 102 1.81 22.69 1.59
N ILE A 103 2.23 22.15 2.74
CA ILE A 103 3.18 22.82 3.63
C ILE A 103 4.55 22.92 2.95
N MET A 104 5.06 21.83 2.39
CA MET A 104 6.37 21.78 1.74
C MET A 104 6.45 22.76 0.56
N GLU A 105 5.40 22.85 -0.25
CA GLU A 105 5.28 23.85 -1.30
C GLU A 105 5.33 25.27 -0.72
N LYS A 106 4.53 25.55 0.32
CA LYS A 106 4.46 26.87 0.95
C LYS A 106 5.79 27.33 1.58
N ILE A 107 6.56 26.42 2.17
CA ILE A 107 7.83 26.76 2.84
C ILE A 107 9.04 26.76 1.89
N GLY A 108 8.85 26.47 0.60
CA GLY A 108 9.95 26.29 -0.34
C GLY A 108 10.88 25.16 0.09
N TRP A 109 10.35 23.94 0.16
CA TRP A 109 11.11 22.76 0.58
C TRP A 109 12.39 22.59 -0.24
N LYS A 110 13.54 22.51 0.44
CA LYS A 110 14.88 22.52 -0.19
C LYS A 110 15.40 21.12 -0.53
N HIS A 111 14.71 20.07 -0.08
CA HIS A 111 15.22 18.69 -0.11
C HIS A 111 14.37 17.77 -1.00
N SER A 112 13.70 18.32 -2.01
CA SER A 112 12.81 17.55 -2.90
C SER A 112 13.52 16.39 -3.60
N ASP A 113 14.80 16.57 -3.96
CA ASP A 113 15.66 15.55 -4.57
C ASP A 113 15.99 14.35 -3.64
N LYS A 114 15.79 14.51 -2.34
CA LYS A 114 16.13 13.53 -1.29
C LYS A 114 14.92 12.99 -0.55
N THR A 115 13.74 13.46 -0.92
CA THR A 115 12.49 13.19 -0.22
C THR A 115 11.77 12.03 -0.90
N GLU A 116 11.40 11.02 -0.11
CA GLU A 116 10.51 9.93 -0.49
C GLU A 116 9.20 10.02 0.30
N LEU A 117 8.07 9.90 -0.37
CA LEU A 117 6.73 10.00 0.20
C LEU A 117 6.02 8.65 0.08
N PHE A 118 5.72 8.02 1.20
CA PHE A 118 4.99 6.76 1.26
C PHE A 118 3.60 6.98 1.83
N MET A 119 2.58 6.40 1.20
CA MET A 119 1.25 6.29 1.79
C MET A 119 1.19 4.96 2.56
N SER A 120 1.49 4.99 3.85
CA SER A 120 1.56 3.79 4.70
C SER A 120 0.21 3.40 5.30
N ILE A 121 -0.72 4.34 5.45
CA ILE A 121 -2.08 4.08 5.92
C ILE A 121 -3.10 4.78 5.01
N ASP A 122 -3.97 3.99 4.37
CA ASP A 122 -5.18 4.49 3.72
C ASP A 122 -6.40 4.25 4.62
N ARG A 123 -6.96 5.32 5.19
CA ARG A 123 -8.15 5.25 6.05
C ARG A 123 -9.45 5.22 5.28
N ASN A 124 -9.45 5.66 4.02
CA ASN A 124 -10.65 5.82 3.20
C ASN A 124 -10.50 5.09 1.85
N PRO A 125 -10.22 3.76 1.87
CA PRO A 125 -9.89 3.01 0.66
C PRO A 125 -11.06 2.91 -0.34
N LYS A 126 -12.30 3.18 0.09
CA LYS A 126 -13.51 3.19 -0.76
C LYS A 126 -13.81 4.55 -1.40
N GLU A 127 -13.31 5.63 -0.79
CA GLU A 127 -13.61 7.02 -1.13
C GLU A 127 -12.31 7.81 -1.15
N ARG A 128 -11.49 7.56 -2.16
CA ARG A 128 -10.12 8.03 -2.13
C ARG A 128 -10.05 9.55 -2.14
N LYS A 129 -9.43 10.10 -1.09
CA LYS A 129 -9.21 11.54 -0.91
C LYS A 129 -8.30 12.09 -2.01
N ASP A 130 -8.46 13.37 -2.33
CA ASP A 130 -7.48 14.09 -3.14
C ASP A 130 -6.16 14.23 -2.35
N LEU A 131 -5.18 13.43 -2.74
CA LEU A 131 -3.86 13.39 -2.12
C LEU A 131 -2.94 14.54 -2.59
N ARG A 132 -3.37 15.35 -3.57
CA ARG A 132 -2.59 16.44 -4.16
C ARG A 132 -1.19 16.02 -4.61
N LEU A 133 -1.08 14.82 -5.21
CA LEU A 133 0.21 14.24 -5.61
C LEU A 133 0.98 15.11 -6.62
N GLN A 134 0.27 15.88 -7.44
CA GLN A 134 0.86 16.82 -8.38
C GLN A 134 1.66 17.95 -7.70
N SER A 135 1.41 18.27 -6.43
CA SER A 135 2.20 19.25 -5.67
C SER A 135 3.25 18.62 -4.76
N ALA A 136 3.43 17.30 -4.83
CA ALA A 136 4.43 16.60 -4.03
C ALA A 136 5.85 17.15 -4.21
N GLN A 137 6.55 17.32 -3.09
CA GLN A 137 7.92 17.83 -3.00
C GLN A 137 8.88 16.66 -2.70
N GLY A 138 8.89 15.65 -3.58
CA GLY A 138 9.67 14.42 -3.43
C GLY A 138 9.24 13.32 -4.40
N LYS A 139 9.97 12.19 -4.39
CA LYS A 139 9.59 10.97 -5.10
C LYS A 139 8.45 10.27 -4.35
N ILE A 140 7.34 10.04 -5.02
CA ILE A 140 6.19 9.31 -4.51
C ILE A 140 6.46 7.81 -4.65
N MET A 141 6.41 7.11 -3.53
CA MET A 141 6.73 5.69 -3.41
C MET A 141 5.45 4.88 -3.22
N MET A 142 4.65 4.82 -4.28
CA MET A 142 3.37 4.09 -4.31
C MET A 142 3.42 3.02 -5.39
N PRO A 143 2.92 1.80 -5.13
CA PRO A 143 2.89 0.75 -6.12
C PRO A 143 1.81 1.02 -7.19
N GLU A 144 1.90 0.34 -8.32
CA GLU A 144 1.03 0.61 -9.49
C GLU A 144 -0.46 0.39 -9.20
N GLU A 145 -0.83 -0.63 -8.41
CA GLU A 145 -2.21 -0.89 -7.98
C GLU A 145 -2.76 0.24 -7.12
N SER A 146 -1.89 0.97 -6.41
CA SER A 146 -2.30 2.16 -5.66
C SER A 146 -2.53 3.37 -6.56
N LEU A 147 -1.98 3.41 -7.78
CA LEU A 147 -2.12 4.56 -8.68
C LEU A 147 -3.34 4.47 -9.61
N ILE A 148 -4.05 3.32 -9.62
CA ILE A 148 -5.23 3.11 -10.47
C ILE A 148 -6.40 4.05 -10.13
N TRP A 149 -6.42 4.59 -8.92
CA TRP A 149 -7.41 5.58 -8.48
C TRP A 149 -7.15 6.99 -8.97
N ILE A 150 -5.91 7.31 -9.36
CA ILE A 150 -5.58 8.65 -9.82
C ILE A 150 -6.27 8.87 -11.17
N PRO A 151 -6.98 9.99 -11.41
CA PRO A 151 -7.52 10.26 -12.74
C PRO A 151 -6.45 10.22 -13.82
N ALA A 152 -6.76 9.68 -15.00
CA ALA A 152 -5.83 9.69 -16.15
C ALA A 152 -5.42 11.13 -16.54
N THR A 153 -6.27 12.11 -16.28
CA THR A 153 -5.99 13.55 -16.45
C THR A 153 -4.99 14.12 -15.45
N ILE A 154 -4.61 13.36 -14.41
CA ILE A 154 -3.62 13.79 -13.41
C ILE A 154 -2.35 12.92 -13.48
N ILE A 155 -2.44 11.68 -13.97
CA ILE A 155 -1.32 10.74 -13.95
C ILE A 155 -0.07 11.27 -14.69
N HIS A 156 -0.25 11.98 -15.81
CA HIS A 156 0.86 12.61 -16.54
C HIS A 156 1.53 13.73 -15.73
N LYS A 157 0.80 14.39 -14.82
CA LYS A 157 1.36 15.40 -13.90
C LYS A 157 2.22 14.79 -12.78
N LEU A 158 2.31 13.46 -12.72
CA LEU A 158 3.18 12.75 -11.79
C LEU A 158 4.53 12.37 -12.42
N GLU A 159 4.75 12.70 -13.69
CA GLU A 159 6.06 12.53 -14.35
C GLU A 159 7.17 13.22 -13.54
N GLY A 160 8.29 12.52 -13.37
CA GLY A 160 9.41 12.97 -12.52
C GLY A 160 9.16 12.86 -11.02
N LYS A 161 7.92 12.57 -10.56
CA LYS A 161 7.59 12.36 -9.14
C LYS A 161 7.35 10.91 -8.80
N VAL A 162 6.79 10.14 -9.72
CA VAL A 162 6.69 8.67 -9.62
C VAL A 162 7.66 8.08 -10.63
N ASP A 163 8.14 6.87 -10.35
CA ASP A 163 8.93 6.11 -11.31
C ASP A 163 8.20 5.94 -12.64
N GLU A 164 8.89 6.20 -13.76
CA GLU A 164 8.27 6.20 -15.09
C GLU A 164 7.71 4.82 -15.46
N GLU A 165 8.41 3.76 -15.07
CA GLU A 165 7.94 2.40 -15.31
C GLU A 165 6.65 2.13 -14.53
N THR A 166 6.61 2.51 -13.25
CA THR A 166 5.41 2.38 -12.41
C THR A 166 4.23 3.16 -12.99
N LEU A 167 4.44 4.37 -13.51
CA LEU A 167 3.36 5.13 -14.17
C LEU A 167 2.84 4.44 -15.42
N LYS A 168 3.74 3.96 -16.29
CA LYS A 168 3.37 3.20 -17.50
C LYS A 168 2.57 1.95 -17.13
N LYS A 169 2.99 1.22 -16.11
CA LYS A 169 2.30 0.02 -15.64
C LYS A 169 0.91 0.37 -15.06
N ALA A 170 0.82 1.42 -14.25
CA ALA A 170 -0.44 1.89 -13.67
C ALA A 170 -1.48 2.30 -14.74
N ILE A 171 -1.06 2.98 -15.82
CA ILE A 171 -1.95 3.34 -16.94
C ILE A 171 -2.53 2.09 -17.60
N LYS A 172 -1.68 1.12 -17.95
CA LYS A 172 -2.14 -0.14 -18.55
C LYS A 172 -3.03 -0.95 -17.61
N LEU A 173 -2.71 -0.97 -16.32
CA LEU A 173 -3.51 -1.65 -15.31
C LEU A 173 -4.90 -1.02 -15.17
N LYS A 174 -5.05 0.31 -15.28
CA LYS A 174 -6.36 0.98 -15.31
C LYS A 174 -7.22 0.52 -16.48
N GLU A 175 -6.64 0.38 -17.66
CA GLU A 175 -7.36 -0.11 -18.84
C GLU A 175 -7.88 -1.52 -18.62
N ILE A 176 -7.06 -2.41 -18.05
CA ILE A 176 -7.45 -3.79 -17.71
C ILE A 176 -8.58 -3.79 -16.68
N VAL A 177 -8.48 -2.98 -15.63
CA VAL A 177 -9.51 -2.85 -14.59
C VAL A 177 -10.83 -2.33 -15.20
N PHE A 178 -10.77 -1.34 -16.09
CA PHE A 178 -11.94 -0.83 -16.79
C PHE A 178 -12.57 -1.91 -17.70
N GLN A 179 -11.77 -2.64 -18.46
CA GLN A 179 -12.27 -3.73 -19.32
C GLN A 179 -12.92 -4.85 -18.49
N TYR A 180 -12.34 -5.19 -17.35
CA TYR A 180 -12.93 -6.17 -16.42
C TYR A 180 -14.29 -5.68 -15.89
N TYR A 181 -14.36 -4.43 -15.42
CA TYR A 181 -15.62 -3.82 -14.99
C TYR A 181 -16.65 -3.78 -16.13
N ALA A 182 -16.28 -3.30 -17.31
CA ALA A 182 -17.17 -3.19 -18.47
C ALA A 182 -17.74 -4.55 -18.87
N ARG A 183 -16.91 -5.60 -18.86
CA ARG A 183 -17.35 -6.99 -19.12
C ARG A 183 -18.34 -7.48 -18.07
N LEU A 184 -18.11 -7.21 -16.79
CA LEU A 184 -19.07 -7.57 -15.75
C LEU A 184 -20.37 -6.78 -15.90
N ASN A 185 -20.29 -5.49 -16.19
CA ASN A 185 -21.47 -4.64 -16.42
C ASN A 185 -22.28 -5.06 -17.65
N SER A 186 -21.65 -5.62 -18.68
CA SER A 186 -22.38 -6.17 -19.84
C SER A 186 -23.09 -7.49 -19.53
N LEU A 187 -22.59 -8.28 -18.57
CA LEU A 187 -23.09 -9.61 -18.25
C LEU A 187 -24.04 -9.64 -17.05
N TYR A 188 -23.97 -8.64 -16.18
CA TYR A 188 -24.67 -8.61 -14.90
C TYR A 188 -25.22 -7.24 -14.56
N HIS A 189 -26.22 -7.20 -13.67
CA HIS A 189 -26.66 -6.02 -12.94
C HIS A 189 -25.63 -5.68 -11.84
N THR A 190 -24.57 -4.94 -12.20
CA THR A 190 -23.45 -4.65 -11.29
C THR A 190 -23.81 -3.70 -10.16
N GLU A 191 -24.87 -2.91 -10.33
CA GLU A 191 -25.49 -2.05 -9.32
C GLU A 191 -25.99 -2.83 -8.10
N ASP A 192 -26.35 -4.09 -8.28
CA ASP A 192 -26.91 -4.97 -7.24
C ASP A 192 -25.84 -5.89 -6.60
N PHE A 193 -24.57 -5.72 -6.95
CA PHE A 193 -23.49 -6.54 -6.41
C PHE A 193 -23.27 -6.27 -4.92
N THR A 194 -23.29 -7.34 -4.13
CA THR A 194 -22.73 -7.32 -2.77
C THR A 194 -21.21 -7.33 -2.82
N GLU A 195 -20.54 -6.99 -1.72
CA GLU A 195 -19.08 -7.12 -1.62
C GLU A 195 -18.60 -8.56 -1.84
N PHE A 196 -19.37 -9.55 -1.38
CA PHE A 196 -19.04 -10.94 -1.59
C PHE A 196 -19.11 -11.35 -3.07
N ASP A 197 -20.08 -10.82 -3.83
CA ASP A 197 -20.17 -11.08 -5.27
C ASP A 197 -18.94 -10.54 -6.01
N LYS A 198 -18.53 -9.31 -5.68
CA LYS A 198 -17.33 -8.67 -6.25
C LYS A 198 -16.08 -9.51 -6.01
N ILE A 199 -15.85 -9.89 -4.74
CA ILE A 199 -14.68 -10.69 -4.34
C ILE A 199 -14.70 -12.07 -5.03
N TRP A 200 -15.86 -12.74 -5.06
CA TRP A 200 -16.00 -14.05 -5.71
C TRP A 200 -15.72 -13.97 -7.21
N LEU A 201 -16.28 -12.98 -7.90
CA LEU A 201 -16.09 -12.80 -9.34
C LEU A 201 -14.63 -12.49 -9.69
N ALA A 202 -13.94 -11.67 -8.88
CA ALA A 202 -12.52 -11.39 -9.07
C ALA A 202 -11.66 -12.65 -8.84
N TYR A 203 -11.98 -13.42 -7.80
CA TYR A 203 -11.33 -14.70 -7.54
C TYR A 203 -11.53 -15.68 -8.71
N ASP A 204 -12.77 -15.93 -9.15
CA ASP A 204 -13.08 -16.86 -10.24
C ASP A 204 -12.43 -16.41 -11.55
N PHE A 205 -12.43 -15.11 -11.84
CA PHE A 205 -11.73 -14.54 -13.00
C PHE A 205 -10.24 -14.87 -12.97
N ILE A 206 -9.54 -14.61 -11.86
CA ILE A 206 -8.10 -14.87 -11.76
C ILE A 206 -7.82 -16.38 -11.87
N LYS A 207 -8.57 -17.22 -11.15
CA LYS A 207 -8.35 -18.68 -11.17
C LYS A 207 -8.53 -19.30 -12.55
N ARG A 208 -9.39 -18.73 -13.41
CA ARG A 208 -9.62 -19.23 -14.78
C ARG A 208 -8.58 -18.75 -15.78
N HIS A 209 -7.93 -17.60 -15.53
CA HIS A 209 -7.10 -16.94 -16.54
C HIS A 209 -5.62 -16.87 -16.17
N ILE A 210 -5.27 -17.07 -14.90
CA ILE A 210 -3.90 -16.90 -14.39
C ILE A 210 -3.43 -18.22 -13.77
N SER A 211 -2.36 -18.77 -14.32
CA SER A 211 -1.69 -19.94 -13.76
C SER A 211 -0.65 -19.55 -12.72
N PHE A 212 -0.31 -20.47 -11.81
CA PHE A 212 0.83 -20.26 -10.92
C PHE A 212 2.16 -20.39 -11.70
N ALA A 213 3.05 -19.43 -11.53
CA ALA A 213 4.36 -19.40 -12.20
C ALA A 213 5.38 -20.31 -11.50
N ASN A 214 5.21 -21.62 -11.62
CA ASN A 214 6.10 -22.61 -11.00
C ASN A 214 7.56 -22.41 -11.40
N GLU A 215 7.81 -22.01 -12.65
CA GLU A 215 9.14 -21.74 -13.21
C GLU A 215 9.90 -20.58 -12.54
N ALA A 216 9.17 -19.71 -11.83
CA ALA A 216 9.72 -18.58 -11.08
C ALA A 216 9.87 -18.90 -9.58
N THR A 217 9.76 -20.18 -9.21
CA THR A 217 9.89 -20.64 -7.83
C THR A 217 10.78 -21.87 -7.74
N ARG A 218 11.40 -22.09 -6.58
CA ARG A 218 12.06 -23.35 -6.25
C ARG A 218 11.90 -23.66 -4.77
N TYR A 219 12.19 -24.90 -4.38
CA TYR A 219 12.21 -25.29 -2.98
C TYR A 219 13.63 -25.21 -2.41
N GLU A 220 13.78 -24.51 -1.30
CA GLU A 220 15.00 -24.42 -0.50
C GLU A 220 14.65 -24.71 0.95
N ASN A 221 15.31 -25.70 1.57
CA ASN A 221 15.08 -26.08 2.96
C ASN A 221 13.59 -26.31 3.31
N GLY A 222 12.86 -26.97 2.39
CA GLY A 222 11.43 -27.26 2.55
C GLY A 222 10.49 -26.04 2.35
N ARG A 223 11.03 -24.87 1.99
CA ARG A 223 10.25 -23.65 1.72
C ARG A 223 10.26 -23.30 0.25
N GLN A 224 9.13 -22.82 -0.27
CA GLN A 224 9.05 -22.22 -1.59
C GLN A 224 9.64 -20.82 -1.53
N VAL A 225 10.59 -20.54 -2.42
CA VAL A 225 11.24 -19.23 -2.57
C VAL A 225 11.16 -18.79 -4.02
N LEU A 226 11.24 -17.48 -4.24
CA LEU A 226 11.32 -16.92 -5.59
C LEU A 226 12.65 -17.30 -6.23
N TYR A 227 12.58 -17.79 -7.46
CA TYR A 227 13.72 -18.08 -8.30
C TYR A 227 13.69 -17.14 -9.50
N ASN A 228 14.58 -16.14 -9.49
CA ASN A 228 14.59 -15.08 -10.49
C ASN A 228 16.01 -14.82 -11.04
N PRO A 229 16.59 -15.77 -11.77
CA PRO A 229 17.92 -15.59 -12.35
C PRO A 229 17.87 -14.47 -13.40
N ASN A 230 18.80 -13.52 -13.30
CA ASN A 230 18.94 -12.40 -14.24
C ASN A 230 17.64 -11.61 -14.46
N ASN A 231 16.81 -11.48 -13.42
CA ASN A 231 15.55 -10.71 -13.46
C ASN A 231 14.54 -11.20 -14.53
N ARG A 232 14.67 -12.45 -14.97
CA ARG A 232 13.83 -13.05 -16.02
C ARG A 232 12.33 -13.08 -15.65
N TYR A 233 12.03 -13.13 -14.36
CA TYR A 233 10.69 -13.32 -13.82
C TYR A 233 10.24 -12.14 -12.95
N ASP A 234 10.81 -10.94 -13.09
CA ASP A 234 10.38 -9.75 -12.32
C ASP A 234 8.84 -9.55 -12.40
N PHE A 235 8.25 -9.87 -13.55
CA PHE A 235 6.82 -9.72 -13.80
C PHE A 235 5.90 -10.58 -12.91
N VAL A 236 6.38 -11.68 -12.29
CA VAL A 236 5.49 -12.64 -11.61
C VAL A 236 4.93 -12.13 -10.28
N SER A 237 5.61 -11.16 -9.67
CA SER A 237 5.19 -10.48 -8.44
C SER A 237 4.39 -9.20 -8.72
N GLU A 238 4.30 -8.79 -9.99
CA GLU A 238 3.64 -7.55 -10.39
C GLU A 238 2.22 -7.83 -10.90
N PRO A 239 1.23 -6.97 -10.60
CA PRO A 239 -0.14 -7.21 -11.03
C PRO A 239 -0.30 -7.11 -12.55
N LEU A 240 0.31 -6.11 -13.20
CA LEU A 240 0.27 -6.02 -14.67
C LEU A 240 1.01 -7.20 -15.32
N GLY A 241 2.22 -7.50 -14.84
CA GLY A 241 3.03 -8.60 -15.33
C GLY A 241 2.28 -9.94 -15.26
N THR A 242 1.63 -10.19 -14.13
CA THR A 242 0.78 -11.37 -13.89
C THR A 242 -0.33 -11.48 -14.92
N TYR A 243 -1.06 -10.39 -15.18
CA TYR A 243 -2.15 -10.40 -16.14
C TYR A 243 -1.69 -10.59 -17.59
N GLN A 244 -0.60 -9.94 -17.99
CA GLN A 244 -0.10 -9.98 -19.37
C GLN A 244 0.43 -11.37 -19.73
N HIS A 245 1.16 -12.01 -18.82
CA HIS A 245 1.76 -13.32 -19.05
C HIS A 245 0.83 -14.49 -18.71
N LYS A 246 -0.37 -14.20 -18.18
CA LYS A 246 -1.31 -15.22 -17.68
C LYS A 246 -0.69 -16.14 -16.63
N LYS A 247 0.33 -15.64 -15.93
CA LYS A 247 1.14 -16.37 -14.96
C LYS A 247 1.64 -15.42 -13.88
N GLY A 248 1.49 -15.81 -12.61
CA GLY A 248 2.04 -15.04 -11.48
C GLY A 248 2.19 -15.90 -10.23
N VAL A 249 3.01 -15.44 -9.30
CA VAL A 249 3.11 -16.03 -7.96
C VAL A 249 2.04 -15.45 -7.03
N CYS A 250 2.08 -15.82 -5.74
CA CYS A 250 1.10 -15.36 -4.75
C CYS A 250 0.96 -13.83 -4.70
N GLU A 251 2.09 -13.10 -4.73
CA GLU A 251 2.10 -11.63 -4.69
C GLU A 251 1.43 -11.00 -5.91
N GLY A 252 1.88 -11.35 -7.13
CA GLY A 252 1.33 -10.77 -8.35
C GLY A 252 -0.16 -11.06 -8.53
N GLN A 253 -0.60 -12.26 -8.16
CA GLN A 253 -2.04 -12.61 -8.16
C GLN A 253 -2.83 -11.81 -7.11
N ALA A 254 -2.32 -11.68 -5.88
CA ALA A 254 -2.99 -10.95 -4.81
C ALA A 254 -3.10 -9.45 -5.11
N ARG A 255 -2.00 -8.82 -5.56
CA ARG A 255 -1.99 -7.41 -5.98
C ARG A 255 -2.90 -7.19 -7.20
N PHE A 256 -2.97 -8.15 -8.12
CA PHE A 256 -3.87 -8.02 -9.27
C PHE A 256 -5.34 -8.08 -8.84
N MET A 257 -5.69 -8.99 -7.92
CA MET A 257 -7.02 -9.04 -7.33
C MET A 257 -7.35 -7.74 -6.56
N GLN A 258 -6.40 -7.18 -5.80
CA GLN A 258 -6.56 -5.88 -5.18
C GLN A 258 -6.86 -4.80 -6.22
N ALA A 259 -6.15 -4.77 -7.36
CA ALA A 259 -6.42 -3.79 -8.41
C ALA A 259 -7.83 -3.94 -9.02
N LEU A 260 -8.31 -5.18 -9.19
CA LEU A 260 -9.66 -5.46 -9.70
C LEU A 260 -10.78 -5.04 -8.73
N LEU A 261 -10.51 -4.95 -7.42
CA LEU A 261 -11.50 -4.69 -6.38
C LEU A 261 -11.41 -3.27 -5.80
N ASN A 262 -10.21 -2.81 -5.48
CA ASN A 262 -9.95 -1.49 -4.92
C ASN A 262 -9.68 -0.48 -6.05
N ASN A 263 -10.74 -0.04 -6.72
CA ASN A 263 -10.70 0.95 -7.78
C ASN A 263 -11.99 1.79 -7.81
N GLN A 264 -12.04 2.80 -8.68
CA GLN A 264 -13.17 3.74 -8.79
C GLN A 264 -14.52 3.10 -9.17
N TYR A 265 -14.52 1.88 -9.73
CA TYR A 265 -15.73 1.19 -10.15
C TYR A 265 -16.30 0.32 -9.03
N PHE A 266 -15.47 -0.53 -8.43
CA PHE A 266 -15.93 -1.49 -7.40
C PHE A 266 -15.87 -0.94 -5.98
N LYS A 267 -14.91 -0.04 -5.70
CA LYS A 267 -14.70 0.65 -4.42
C LYS A 267 -14.68 -0.31 -3.21
N SER A 268 -14.14 -1.51 -3.39
CA SER A 268 -14.01 -2.49 -2.32
C SER A 268 -12.80 -2.16 -1.44
N ASP A 269 -12.96 -2.36 -0.14
CA ASP A 269 -11.93 -2.15 0.88
C ASP A 269 -11.06 -3.41 0.94
N THR A 270 -10.04 -3.46 0.09
CA THR A 270 -9.19 -4.64 -0.11
C THR A 270 -7.72 -4.29 -0.20
N VAL A 271 -6.87 -5.13 0.38
CA VAL A 271 -5.41 -4.98 0.39
C VAL A 271 -4.71 -6.31 0.22
N ALA A 272 -3.57 -6.33 -0.47
CA ALA A 272 -2.64 -7.45 -0.43
C ALA A 272 -1.94 -7.47 0.94
N ILE A 273 -2.02 -8.61 1.62
CA ILE A 273 -1.43 -8.86 2.94
C ILE A 273 -0.20 -9.74 2.76
N ASN A 274 0.95 -9.22 3.18
CA ASN A 274 2.20 -9.98 3.23
C ASN A 274 2.27 -10.79 4.53
N GLY A 275 2.94 -11.93 4.47
CA GLY A 275 3.16 -12.77 5.62
C GLY A 275 3.84 -14.07 5.26
N VAL A 276 3.58 -15.08 6.09
CA VAL A 276 4.09 -16.43 5.91
C VAL A 276 2.96 -17.44 5.96
N CYS A 277 3.15 -18.56 5.28
CA CYS A 277 2.34 -19.77 5.37
C CYS A 277 3.27 -20.96 5.67
N PRO A 278 2.75 -22.18 5.87
CA PRO A 278 3.59 -23.36 6.13
C PRO A 278 4.66 -23.63 5.05
N LEU A 279 4.45 -23.17 3.82
CA LEU A 279 5.40 -23.32 2.71
C LEU A 279 6.42 -22.18 2.58
N GLY A 280 6.35 -21.12 3.40
CA GLY A 280 7.24 -19.96 3.32
C GLY A 280 6.50 -18.64 3.13
N ASN A 281 7.22 -17.63 2.63
CA ASN A 281 6.67 -16.29 2.40
C ASN A 281 5.47 -16.36 1.46
N HIS A 282 4.43 -15.60 1.79
CA HIS A 282 3.18 -15.66 1.06
C HIS A 282 2.45 -14.33 1.08
N VAL A 283 1.64 -14.10 0.04
CA VAL A 283 0.78 -12.93 -0.07
C VAL A 283 -0.63 -13.38 -0.45
N TRP A 284 -1.62 -12.82 0.22
CA TRP A 284 -3.04 -13.08 -0.05
C TRP A 284 -3.83 -11.78 0.04
N VAL A 285 -5.13 -11.83 -0.26
CA VAL A 285 -5.99 -10.63 -0.25
C VAL A 285 -6.82 -10.60 1.01
N GLY A 286 -6.78 -9.50 1.73
CA GLY A 286 -7.74 -9.14 2.76
C GLY A 286 -8.86 -8.28 2.18
N SER A 287 -10.11 -8.54 2.55
CA SER A 287 -11.28 -7.76 2.14
C SER A 287 -12.18 -7.47 3.33
N VAL A 288 -12.50 -6.20 3.55
CA VAL A 288 -13.31 -5.77 4.69
C VAL A 288 -14.79 -5.71 4.29
N VAL A 289 -15.57 -6.62 4.86
CA VAL A 289 -17.03 -6.67 4.66
C VAL A 289 -17.69 -6.64 6.03
N ASN A 290 -18.64 -5.72 6.25
CA ASN A 290 -19.35 -5.55 7.52
C ASN A 290 -18.42 -5.51 8.75
N ASN A 291 -17.31 -4.77 8.63
CA ASN A 291 -16.30 -4.60 9.68
C ASN A 291 -15.53 -5.88 10.08
N GLN A 292 -15.54 -6.91 9.22
CA GLN A 292 -14.78 -8.14 9.37
C GLN A 292 -13.84 -8.33 8.20
N LEU A 293 -12.66 -8.90 8.48
CA LEU A 293 -11.65 -9.22 7.48
C LEU A 293 -11.87 -10.63 6.93
N TYR A 294 -12.30 -10.69 5.67
CA TYR A 294 -12.35 -11.92 4.90
C TYR A 294 -11.08 -12.08 4.09
N GLN A 295 -10.56 -13.30 3.99
CA GLN A 295 -9.26 -13.56 3.37
C GLN A 295 -9.40 -14.48 2.15
N THR A 296 -8.69 -14.15 1.08
CA THR A 296 -8.67 -14.91 -0.17
C THR A 296 -7.24 -15.23 -0.58
N CYS A 297 -6.91 -16.53 -0.62
CA CYS A 297 -5.65 -17.03 -1.15
C CYS A 297 -5.86 -17.60 -2.56
N LEU A 298 -5.17 -17.02 -3.54
CA LEU A 298 -5.35 -17.35 -4.96
C LEU A 298 -4.60 -18.61 -5.40
N THR A 299 -3.58 -19.03 -4.65
CA THR A 299 -2.70 -20.12 -5.06
C THR A 299 -3.00 -21.45 -4.36
N MET A 300 -3.42 -21.42 -3.08
CA MET A 300 -3.56 -22.63 -2.27
C MET A 300 -4.92 -22.75 -1.58
N ALA A 301 -5.26 -21.80 -0.69
CA ALA A 301 -6.34 -21.99 0.27
C ALA A 301 -7.75 -21.68 -0.26
N GLY A 302 -7.87 -20.89 -1.32
CA GLY A 302 -9.16 -20.45 -1.88
C GLY A 302 -9.74 -19.20 -1.20
N PRO A 303 -10.96 -18.80 -1.56
CA PRO A 303 -11.60 -17.58 -1.07
C PRO A 303 -12.34 -17.83 0.24
N PHE A 304 -12.43 -16.79 1.07
CA PHE A 304 -13.21 -16.75 2.31
C PHE A 304 -12.88 -17.84 3.33
N LYS A 305 -11.63 -18.31 3.37
CA LYS A 305 -11.18 -19.32 4.32
C LYS A 305 -10.55 -18.68 5.54
N ASP A 306 -10.67 -19.36 6.67
CA ASP A 306 -9.85 -19.07 7.85
C ASP A 306 -8.41 -19.51 7.56
N LEU A 307 -7.56 -18.54 7.21
CA LEU A 307 -6.15 -18.79 6.93
C LEU A 307 -5.33 -18.99 8.21
N GLY A 308 -5.79 -18.51 9.36
CA GLY A 308 -5.12 -18.68 10.65
C GLY A 308 -5.07 -20.15 11.05
N ILE A 309 -6.18 -20.88 10.89
CA ILE A 309 -6.25 -22.34 11.11
C ILE A 309 -5.31 -23.10 10.15
N LYS A 310 -5.03 -22.53 8.97
CA LYS A 310 -4.10 -23.11 7.98
C LYS A 310 -2.64 -22.69 8.20
N GLY A 311 -2.33 -22.02 9.30
CA GLY A 311 -0.96 -21.61 9.67
C GLY A 311 -0.45 -20.38 8.91
N TYR A 312 -1.33 -19.53 8.39
CA TYR A 312 -0.93 -18.27 7.77
C TYR A 312 -0.80 -17.21 8.86
N VAL A 313 0.29 -16.45 8.82
CA VAL A 313 0.61 -15.42 9.80
C VAL A 313 0.98 -14.14 9.03
N PRO A 314 0.18 -13.05 9.16
CA PRO A 314 0.52 -11.77 8.56
C PRO A 314 1.82 -11.19 9.12
N ASP A 315 2.52 -10.40 8.31
CA ASP A 315 3.71 -9.67 8.76
C ASP A 315 3.36 -8.63 9.82
N VAL A 316 4.33 -8.35 10.71
CA VAL A 316 4.16 -7.36 11.79
C VAL A 316 3.93 -5.94 11.28
N SER A 317 4.22 -5.65 10.02
CA SER A 317 3.93 -4.35 9.40
C SER A 317 2.50 -4.22 8.88
N GLU A 318 1.76 -5.32 8.76
CA GLU A 318 0.42 -5.31 8.16
C GLU A 318 -0.61 -4.61 9.04
N VAL A 319 -1.44 -3.77 8.42
CA VAL A 319 -2.39 -2.90 9.11
C VAL A 319 -3.73 -3.61 9.31
N TYR A 320 -4.28 -4.21 8.26
CA TYR A 320 -5.66 -4.73 8.24
C TYR A 320 -5.90 -5.85 9.25
N PRO A 321 -5.01 -6.86 9.38
CA PRO A 321 -5.17 -7.93 10.37
C PRO A 321 -5.14 -7.47 11.83
N LYS A 322 -4.57 -6.29 12.12
CA LYS A 322 -4.50 -5.73 13.48
C LYS A 322 -5.75 -4.95 13.86
N ILE A 323 -6.47 -4.41 12.88
CA ILE A 323 -7.64 -3.54 13.11
C ILE A 323 -8.98 -4.28 12.92
N TYR A 324 -8.99 -5.37 12.17
CA TYR A 324 -10.19 -6.13 11.83
C TYR A 324 -10.13 -7.56 12.38
N GLY A 325 -11.23 -8.01 12.99
CA GLY A 325 -11.42 -9.42 13.30
C GLY A 325 -11.50 -10.25 12.02
N THR A 326 -10.84 -11.41 11.99
CA THR A 326 -10.90 -12.32 10.84
C THR A 326 -12.23 -13.08 10.84
N SER A 327 -12.82 -13.25 9.66
CA SER A 327 -14.02 -14.06 9.43
C SER A 327 -13.85 -14.97 8.22
N SER A 328 -14.71 -15.98 8.11
CA SER A 328 -14.73 -16.95 7.03
C SER A 328 -16.18 -17.29 6.67
N LEU A 329 -16.38 -17.91 5.50
CA LEU A 329 -17.69 -18.36 5.05
C LEU A 329 -17.77 -19.88 5.03
N SER A 330 -18.93 -20.38 5.45
CA SER A 330 -19.34 -21.77 5.29
C SER A 330 -19.58 -22.10 3.81
N ASN A 331 -19.60 -23.40 3.48
CA ASN A 331 -19.91 -23.83 2.12
C ASN A 331 -21.33 -23.42 1.68
N GLN A 332 -22.29 -23.36 2.61
CA GLN A 332 -23.65 -22.94 2.32
C GLN A 332 -23.71 -21.46 1.91
N GLU A 333 -23.01 -20.58 2.63
CA GLU A 333 -22.90 -19.15 2.27
C GLU A 333 -22.22 -18.96 0.91
N LEU A 334 -21.18 -19.75 0.60
CA LEU A 334 -20.56 -19.74 -0.73
C LEU A 334 -21.54 -20.12 -1.84
N MET A 335 -22.39 -21.13 -1.61
CA MET A 335 -23.44 -21.51 -2.57
C MET A 335 -24.50 -20.41 -2.73
N GLN A 336 -24.81 -19.68 -1.66
CA GLN A 336 -25.73 -18.55 -1.71
C GLN A 336 -25.17 -17.41 -2.56
N ILE A 337 -23.88 -17.07 -2.41
CA ILE A 337 -23.18 -16.08 -3.26
C ILE A 337 -23.26 -16.48 -4.73
N GLN A 338 -22.89 -17.73 -5.05
CA GLN A 338 -22.96 -18.21 -6.43
C GLN A 338 -24.38 -18.19 -7.01
N SER A 339 -25.38 -18.50 -6.19
CA SER A 339 -26.80 -18.46 -6.59
C SER A 339 -27.27 -17.02 -6.77
N HIS A 340 -26.79 -16.09 -5.94
CA HIS A 340 -27.05 -14.66 -6.09
C HIS A 340 -26.48 -14.14 -7.42
N ILE A 341 -25.19 -14.36 -7.69
CA ILE A 341 -24.54 -13.98 -8.95
C ILE A 341 -25.29 -14.51 -10.19
N LYS A 342 -25.76 -15.76 -10.15
CA LYS A 342 -26.54 -16.34 -11.26
C LYS A 342 -27.83 -15.57 -11.54
N ARG A 343 -28.52 -15.09 -10.49
CA ARG A 343 -29.75 -14.30 -10.60
C ARG A 343 -29.50 -12.88 -11.11
N LEU A 344 -28.28 -12.38 -10.95
CA LEU A 344 -27.89 -11.04 -11.41
C LEU A 344 -27.51 -11.00 -12.91
N ARG A 345 -27.53 -12.14 -13.61
CA ARG A 345 -27.24 -12.18 -15.06
C ARG A 345 -28.34 -11.49 -15.87
N LYS A 346 -27.92 -10.76 -16.88
CA LYS A 346 -28.79 -10.09 -17.87
C LYS A 346 -29.29 -11.04 -18.94
#